data_AF-A0A821K782-F1
#
_entry.id   AF-A0A821K782-F1
#
_cell.length_a   1.000
_cell.length_b   1.000
_cell.length_c   1.000
_cell.angle_alpha   90.00
_cell.angle_beta   90.00
_cell.angle_gamma   90.00
#
_symmetry.space_group_name_H-M   'P 1'
#
loop_
_entity.id
_entity.type
_entity.pdbx_description
1 polymer ?
#
loop_
_entity_poly.entity_id
_entity_poly.type
_entity_poly.pdbx_seq_one_letter_code
_entity_poly.pdbx_strand_id
1 'polypeptide(L)'
;KGCKSVKPVVLVSYKSSGDRYEGLKNLTHLLAGLIPEIKDYIQAFSYLFTKYPENERGTIHASLKDIYSTLNEKEKSDISFMNILTDMLYKTEDGAQIIDPIKSNAKKILRERVSSNAIHRPDEAFQFTITKNSKDTVHEQLRNYQSNIRSGIKRFDYALIKYKLDQLKILNDLFNQEYIKQIYIDCIRDLSTHLSEEYQKGISILNRCLMYQTILTNEDIKSYQTYINHANHVEELQLRHAHLGKD
;
A
#
# COMPACT_ATOMS: atom_id res chain seq x y z
N LYS A 1 11.09 15.92 6.11
CA LYS A 1 10.86 16.37 7.50
C LYS A 1 9.70 15.54 8.05
N GLY A 2 9.94 14.71 9.06
CA GLY A 2 8.91 13.85 9.66
C GLY A 2 8.02 14.60 10.66
N CYS A 3 6.91 13.98 11.04
CA CYS A 3 6.03 14.47 12.11
C CYS A 3 6.71 14.30 13.47
N LYS A 4 6.73 15.34 14.31
CA LYS A 4 7.37 15.30 15.65
C LYS A 4 6.57 14.50 16.68
N SER A 5 5.26 14.46 16.56
CA SER A 5 4.39 13.73 17.47
C SER A 5 2.98 13.62 16.91
N VAL A 6 2.27 12.54 17.24
CA VAL A 6 0.89 12.30 16.80
C VAL A 6 -0.03 12.12 17.99
N LYS A 7 -1.27 12.60 17.87
CA LYS A 7 -2.35 12.43 18.84
C LYS A 7 -3.53 11.73 18.18
N PRO A 8 -3.61 10.40 18.24
CA PRO A 8 -4.65 9.66 17.53
C PRO A 8 -6.04 10.00 18.05
N VAL A 9 -6.95 10.33 17.13
CA VAL A 9 -8.37 10.52 17.43
C VAL A 9 -9.16 9.44 16.71
N VAL A 10 -9.90 8.67 17.50
CA VAL A 10 -10.76 7.59 17.03
C VAL A 10 -12.20 8.08 17.08
N LEU A 11 -12.78 8.29 15.91
CA LEU A 11 -14.15 8.76 15.78
C LEU A 11 -15.10 7.56 15.63
N VAL A 12 -15.95 7.34 16.63
CA VAL A 12 -16.95 6.27 16.66
C VAL A 12 -18.32 6.87 16.37
N SER A 13 -18.93 6.50 15.24
CA SER A 13 -20.26 6.96 14.86
C SER A 13 -21.33 5.94 15.24
N TYR A 14 -22.45 6.41 15.81
CA TYR A 14 -23.58 5.57 16.22
C TYR A 14 -24.04 4.61 15.10
N LYS A 15 -24.20 5.16 13.89
CA LYS A 15 -24.67 4.40 12.72
C LYS A 15 -23.67 3.39 12.18
N SER A 16 -22.38 3.62 12.41
CA SER A 16 -21.30 2.77 11.90
C SER A 16 -20.88 1.69 12.88
N SER A 17 -21.36 1.76 14.13
CA SER A 17 -21.16 0.68 15.10
C SER A 17 -21.77 -0.64 14.60
N GLY A 18 -22.89 -0.59 13.88
CA GLY A 18 -23.56 -1.77 13.31
C GLY A 18 -24.13 -2.71 14.39
N ASP A 19 -24.72 -3.82 13.95
CA ASP A 19 -25.18 -4.86 14.87
C ASP A 19 -23.98 -5.46 15.60
N ARG A 20 -24.07 -5.57 16.93
CA ARG A 20 -23.00 -6.11 17.79
C ARG A 20 -21.64 -5.42 17.66
N TYR A 21 -21.61 -4.14 17.27
CA TYR A 21 -20.39 -3.32 17.25
C TYR A 21 -19.28 -3.83 16.31
N GLU A 22 -19.65 -4.47 15.20
CA GLU A 22 -18.69 -4.95 14.19
C GLU A 22 -17.80 -3.84 13.64
N GLY A 23 -18.33 -2.62 13.49
CA GLY A 23 -17.54 -1.46 13.07
C GLY A 23 -16.41 -1.12 14.04
N LEU A 24 -16.63 -1.32 15.34
CA LEU A 24 -15.60 -1.13 16.36
C LEU A 24 -14.51 -2.19 16.25
N LYS A 25 -14.88 -3.46 16.05
CA LYS A 25 -13.92 -4.57 15.87
C LYS A 25 -13.02 -4.32 14.64
N ASN A 26 -13.62 -3.97 13.50
CA ASN A 26 -12.87 -3.64 12.29
C ASN A 26 -11.91 -2.47 12.51
N LEU A 27 -12.35 -1.43 13.23
CA LEU A 27 -11.50 -0.30 13.60
C LEU A 27 -10.33 -0.72 14.49
N THR A 28 -10.56 -1.58 15.48
CA THR A 28 -9.49 -2.07 16.35
C THR A 28 -8.44 -2.88 15.60
N HIS A 29 -8.84 -3.76 14.69
CA HIS A 29 -7.89 -4.52 13.87
C HIS A 29 -7.08 -3.60 12.95
N LEU A 30 -7.71 -2.55 12.40
CA LEU A 30 -7.00 -1.55 11.61
C LEU A 30 -5.97 -0.80 12.45
N LEU A 31 -6.34 -0.37 13.67
CA LEU A 31 -5.44 0.32 14.59
C LEU A 31 -4.29 -0.58 15.07
N ALA A 32 -4.57 -1.84 15.37
CA ALA A 32 -3.56 -2.84 15.74
C ALA A 32 -2.60 -3.14 14.58
N GLY A 33 -3.11 -3.15 13.35
CA GLY A 33 -2.28 -3.28 12.15
C GLY A 33 -1.41 -2.04 11.92
N LEU A 34 -1.91 -0.85 12.25
CA LEU A 34 -1.18 0.42 12.11
C LEU A 34 -0.13 0.61 13.22
N ILE A 35 -0.41 0.15 14.43
CA ILE A 35 0.43 0.26 15.63
C ILE A 35 0.49 -1.11 16.31
N PRO A 36 1.50 -1.95 16.03
CA PRO A 36 1.60 -3.31 16.56
C PRO A 36 1.56 -3.37 18.09
N GLU A 37 2.38 -2.53 18.73
CA GLU A 37 2.48 -2.41 20.18
C GLU A 37 1.49 -1.36 20.71
N ILE A 38 0.23 -1.43 20.26
CA ILE A 38 -0.78 -0.40 20.56
C ILE A 38 -0.96 -0.16 22.06
N LYS A 39 -0.73 -1.19 22.89
CA LYS A 39 -0.80 -1.11 24.35
C LYS A 39 0.13 -0.03 24.92
N ASP A 40 1.33 0.10 24.38
CA ASP A 40 2.34 1.04 24.87
C ASP A 40 1.98 2.50 24.52
N TYR A 41 1.14 2.67 23.50
CA TYR A 41 0.72 3.98 22.98
C TYR A 41 -0.74 4.32 23.31
N ILE A 42 -1.50 3.40 23.91
CA ILE A 42 -2.97 3.51 24.05
C ILE A 42 -3.40 4.77 24.82
N GLN A 43 -2.59 5.22 25.78
CA GLN A 43 -2.87 6.42 26.57
C GLN A 43 -2.94 7.70 25.71
N ALA A 44 -2.29 7.73 24.54
CA ALA A 44 -2.35 8.87 23.63
C ALA A 44 -3.65 8.93 22.81
N PHE A 45 -4.43 7.85 22.77
CA PHE A 45 -5.65 7.77 21.98
C PHE A 45 -6.78 8.59 22.61
N SER A 46 -7.60 9.18 21.76
CA SER A 46 -8.79 9.94 22.16
C SER A 46 -10.01 9.39 21.43
N TYR A 47 -11.06 9.06 22.16
CA TYR A 47 -12.30 8.55 21.59
C TYR A 47 -13.34 9.66 21.51
N LEU A 48 -13.87 9.87 20.30
CA LEU A 48 -14.93 10.83 20.04
C LEU A 48 -16.14 10.09 19.50
N PHE A 49 -17.30 10.34 20.08
CA PHE A 49 -18.55 9.72 19.69
C PHE A 49 -19.38 10.70 18.87
N THR A 50 -20.00 10.26 17.79
CA THR A 50 -20.77 11.17 16.93
C THR A 50 -22.06 10.54 16.41
N LYS A 51 -23.03 11.38 16.03
CA LYS A 51 -24.34 10.98 15.49
C LYS A 51 -25.20 10.17 16.48
N TYR A 52 -24.90 10.21 17.77
CA TYR A 52 -25.74 9.62 18.81
C TYR A 52 -27.01 10.47 19.03
N PRO A 53 -28.21 9.85 19.00
CA PRO A 53 -29.46 10.48 19.44
C PRO A 53 -29.34 11.01 20.88
N GLU A 54 -30.05 12.08 21.21
CA GLU A 54 -29.90 12.72 22.53
C GLU A 54 -30.22 11.79 23.70
N ASN A 55 -31.24 10.94 23.56
CA ASN A 55 -31.62 9.94 24.55
C ASN A 55 -30.61 8.79 24.69
N GLU A 56 -29.71 8.60 23.72
CA GLU A 56 -28.69 7.54 23.72
C GLU A 56 -27.29 8.05 24.11
N ARG A 57 -27.14 9.35 24.36
CA ARG A 57 -25.81 9.92 24.70
C ARG A 57 -25.27 9.41 26.03
N GLY A 58 -26.16 9.21 27.00
CA GLY A 58 -25.80 8.67 28.32
C GLY A 58 -25.54 7.16 28.33
N THR A 59 -25.91 6.43 27.27
CA THR A 59 -25.85 4.96 27.24
C THR A 59 -24.54 4.42 26.66
N ILE A 60 -23.63 5.29 26.19
CA ILE A 60 -22.38 4.88 25.52
C ILE A 60 -21.53 3.99 26.42
N HIS A 61 -21.24 4.42 27.65
CA HIS A 61 -20.41 3.65 28.57
C HIS A 61 -21.08 2.31 28.96
N ALA A 62 -22.40 2.32 29.20
CA ALA A 62 -23.16 1.10 29.46
C ALA A 62 -23.11 0.15 28.26
N SER A 63 -23.24 0.66 27.04
CA SER A 63 -23.15 -0.14 25.82
C SER A 63 -21.76 -0.77 25.66
N LEU A 64 -20.69 -0.05 25.98
CA LEU A 64 -19.33 -0.61 25.97
C LEU A 64 -19.18 -1.74 27.01
N LYS A 65 -19.79 -1.61 28.19
CA LYS A 65 -19.82 -2.65 29.22
C LYS A 65 -20.59 -3.90 28.76
N ASP A 66 -21.72 -3.69 28.09
CA ASP A 66 -22.51 -4.79 27.53
C ASP A 66 -21.73 -5.54 26.45
N ILE A 67 -21.00 -4.84 25.58
CA ILE A 67 -20.09 -5.49 24.62
C ILE A 67 -19.05 -6.31 25.36
N TYR A 68 -18.35 -5.72 26.33
CA TYR A 68 -17.29 -6.38 27.07
C TYR A 68 -17.76 -7.67 27.76
N SER A 69 -18.97 -7.65 28.33
CA SER A 69 -19.56 -8.81 29.01
C SER A 69 -20.09 -9.89 28.07
N THR A 70 -20.43 -9.55 26.82
CA THR A 70 -21.00 -10.48 25.82
C THR A 70 -19.97 -11.05 24.85
N LEU A 71 -18.68 -10.70 25.00
CA LEU A 71 -17.61 -11.23 24.16
C LEU A 71 -17.47 -12.75 24.28
N ASN A 72 -17.26 -13.41 23.14
CA ASN A 72 -16.90 -14.83 23.11
C ASN A 72 -15.39 -15.04 23.35
N GLU A 73 -14.97 -16.29 23.58
CA GLU A 73 -13.56 -16.63 23.89
C GLU A 73 -12.57 -16.26 22.77
N LYS A 74 -13.02 -16.27 21.50
CA LYS A 74 -12.19 -15.84 20.38
C LYS A 74 -11.95 -14.33 20.42
N GLU A 75 -12.95 -13.54 20.81
CA GLU A 75 -12.83 -12.09 20.92
C GLU A 75 -12.00 -11.68 22.13
N LYS A 76 -12.16 -12.37 23.26
CA LYS A 76 -11.34 -12.13 24.45
C LYS A 76 -9.86 -12.47 24.25
N SER A 77 -9.55 -13.39 23.35
CA SER A 77 -8.16 -13.74 23.03
C SER A 77 -7.49 -12.74 22.08
N ASP A 78 -8.23 -11.81 21.48
CA ASP A 78 -7.65 -10.68 20.74
C ASP A 78 -7.18 -9.58 21.72
N ILE A 79 -5.89 -9.64 22.06
CA ILE A 79 -5.25 -8.73 23.01
C ILE A 79 -5.38 -7.27 22.57
N SER A 80 -5.24 -6.98 21.27
CA SER A 80 -5.27 -5.60 20.77
C SER A 80 -6.68 -5.01 20.81
N PHE A 81 -7.69 -5.81 20.43
CA PHE A 81 -9.09 -5.43 20.61
C PHE A 81 -9.40 -5.17 22.08
N MET A 82 -8.99 -6.07 22.97
CA MET A 82 -9.21 -5.93 24.41
C MET A 82 -8.55 -4.69 24.98
N ASN A 83 -7.30 -4.38 24.60
CA ASN A 83 -6.61 -3.17 25.04
C ASN A 83 -7.38 -1.89 24.66
N ILE A 84 -7.87 -1.81 23.43
CA ILE A 84 -8.64 -0.64 22.96
C ILE A 84 -10.00 -0.56 23.67
N LEU A 85 -10.71 -1.69 23.80
CA LEU A 85 -12.02 -1.70 24.45
C LEU A 85 -11.92 -1.33 25.94
N THR A 86 -10.90 -1.84 26.64
CA THR A 86 -10.63 -1.48 28.04
C THR A 86 -10.26 0.00 28.18
N ASP A 87 -9.44 0.55 27.28
CA ASP A 87 -9.11 1.99 27.32
C ASP A 87 -10.33 2.88 26.99
N MET A 88 -11.20 2.45 26.08
CA MET A 88 -12.48 3.12 25.82
C MET A 88 -13.38 3.10 27.07
N LEU A 89 -13.49 1.96 27.77
CA LEU A 89 -14.26 1.83 29.00
C LEU A 89 -13.74 2.80 30.08
N TYR A 90 -12.43 2.81 30.31
CA TYR A 90 -11.80 3.71 31.25
C TYR A 90 -12.06 5.19 30.90
N LYS A 91 -11.85 5.59 29.65
CA LYS A 91 -12.01 6.99 29.21
C LYS A 91 -13.46 7.46 29.09
N THR A 92 -14.44 6.57 29.24
CA THR A 92 -15.87 6.91 29.19
C THR A 92 -16.56 6.80 30.54
N GLU A 93 -15.85 6.42 31.61
CA GLU A 93 -16.40 6.25 32.95
C GLU A 93 -17.03 7.54 33.49
N ASP A 94 -16.34 8.67 33.36
CA ASP A 94 -16.84 10.00 33.76
C ASP A 94 -17.66 10.71 32.67
N GLY A 95 -18.03 9.96 31.61
CA GLY A 95 -18.82 10.46 30.50
C GLY A 95 -18.08 10.42 29.16
N ALA A 96 -18.79 9.98 28.13
CA ALA A 96 -18.26 9.92 26.77
C ALA A 96 -18.19 11.30 26.12
N GLN A 97 -17.11 11.57 25.40
CA GLN A 97 -16.96 12.81 24.64
C GLN A 97 -17.72 12.74 23.31
N ILE A 98 -18.84 13.43 23.24
CA ILE A 98 -19.75 13.41 22.09
C ILE A 98 -19.59 14.69 21.29
N ILE A 99 -19.46 14.55 19.96
CA ILE A 99 -19.32 15.66 19.03
C ILE A 99 -20.35 15.58 17.91
N ASP A 100 -20.95 16.73 17.62
CA ASP A 100 -21.57 17.03 16.33
C ASP A 100 -20.53 17.75 15.45
N PRO A 101 -20.07 17.16 14.33
CA PRO A 101 -19.03 17.75 13.49
C PRO A 101 -19.41 19.11 12.89
N ILE A 102 -20.71 19.41 12.81
CA ILE A 102 -21.24 20.66 12.24
C ILE A 102 -21.49 21.69 13.34
N LYS A 103 -22.08 21.26 14.47
CA LYS A 103 -22.55 22.17 15.52
C LYS A 103 -21.56 22.39 16.66
N SER A 104 -20.59 21.49 16.84
CA SER A 104 -19.67 21.58 17.99
C SER A 104 -18.63 22.67 17.82
N ASN A 105 -18.18 23.25 18.94
CA ASN A 105 -17.11 24.23 18.92
C ASN A 105 -15.75 23.56 18.67
N ALA A 106 -15.29 23.62 17.42
CA ALA A 106 -14.01 23.03 16.99
C ALA A 106 -12.81 23.54 17.81
N LYS A 107 -12.76 24.83 18.17
CA LYS A 107 -11.65 25.40 18.96
C LYS A 107 -11.58 24.78 20.35
N LYS A 108 -12.72 24.56 20.99
CA LYS A 108 -12.79 23.92 22.31
C LYS A 108 -12.26 22.48 22.24
N ILE A 109 -12.76 21.69 21.28
CA ILE A 109 -12.32 20.31 21.06
C ILE A 109 -10.81 20.24 20.81
N LEU A 110 -10.30 21.07 19.89
CA LEU A 110 -8.87 21.09 19.58
C LEU A 110 -8.03 21.47 20.80
N ARG A 111 -8.46 22.46 21.60
CA ARG A 111 -7.72 22.87 22.81
C ARG A 111 -7.60 21.73 23.82
N GLU A 112 -8.70 21.01 24.07
CA GLU A 112 -8.70 19.85 24.96
C GLU A 112 -7.74 18.75 24.47
N ARG A 113 -7.61 18.58 23.14
CA ARG A 113 -6.66 17.62 22.54
C ARG A 113 -5.21 18.09 22.52
N VAL A 114 -4.95 19.39 22.39
CA VAL A 114 -3.57 19.90 22.45
C VAL A 114 -2.93 19.63 23.82
N SER A 115 -3.72 19.49 24.87
CA SER A 115 -3.23 19.16 26.22
C SER A 115 -3.05 17.66 26.50
N SER A 116 -3.55 16.77 25.62
CA SER A 116 -3.50 15.31 25.85
C SER A 116 -2.12 14.70 25.61
N ASN A 117 -1.93 13.47 26.07
CA ASN A 117 -0.77 12.64 25.75
C ASN A 117 -0.57 12.51 24.23
N ALA A 118 0.68 12.33 23.82
CA ALA A 118 1.08 12.21 22.41
C ALA A 118 2.05 11.05 22.22
N ILE A 119 2.05 10.49 21.02
CA ILE A 119 3.08 9.58 20.53
C ILE A 119 4.22 10.44 20.00
N HIS A 120 5.37 10.49 20.71
CA HIS A 120 6.49 11.38 20.39
C HIS A 120 7.44 10.85 19.30
N ARG A 121 7.41 9.57 18.98
CA ARG A 121 8.22 8.96 17.90
C ARG A 121 7.32 8.17 16.95
N PRO A 122 6.55 8.87 16.08
CA PRO A 122 5.58 8.22 15.21
C PRO A 122 6.21 7.21 14.24
N ASP A 123 7.46 7.42 13.86
CA ASP A 123 8.25 6.51 13.01
C ASP A 123 8.52 5.15 13.65
N GLU A 124 8.54 5.07 14.99
CA GLU A 124 8.71 3.80 15.72
C GLU A 124 7.37 3.15 16.07
N ALA A 125 6.33 3.96 16.28
CA ALA A 125 5.02 3.46 16.68
C ALA A 125 4.17 2.98 15.50
N PHE A 126 4.22 3.69 14.37
CA PHE A 126 3.38 3.41 13.21
C PHE A 126 4.14 2.56 12.20
N GLN A 127 3.50 1.49 11.74
CA GLN A 127 3.98 0.72 10.61
C GLN A 127 3.08 0.89 9.39
N PHE A 128 3.65 0.65 8.22
CA PHE A 128 2.85 0.54 7.01
C PHE A 128 1.84 -0.60 7.15
N THR A 129 0.55 -0.28 6.98
CA THR A 129 -0.52 -1.27 6.96
C THR A 129 -1.40 -1.06 5.74
N ILE A 130 -1.83 -2.17 5.16
CA ILE A 130 -2.74 -2.19 4.01
C ILE A 130 -3.86 -3.17 4.34
N THR A 131 -5.11 -2.75 4.12
CA THR A 131 -6.25 -3.66 4.31
C THR A 131 -6.14 -4.83 3.34
N LYS A 132 -6.76 -5.97 3.66
CA LYS A 132 -6.78 -7.14 2.78
C LYS A 132 -7.29 -6.78 1.37
N ASN A 133 -8.42 -6.06 1.29
CA ASN A 133 -9.00 -5.64 0.02
C ASN A 133 -8.01 -4.75 -0.77
N SER A 134 -7.39 -3.78 -0.10
CA SER A 134 -6.39 -2.93 -0.74
C SER A 134 -5.17 -3.74 -1.22
N LYS A 135 -4.75 -4.76 -0.47
CA LYS A 135 -3.66 -5.67 -0.86
C LYS A 135 -4.02 -6.46 -2.11
N ASP A 136 -5.25 -6.97 -2.19
CA ASP A 136 -5.75 -7.69 -3.35
C ASP A 136 -5.79 -6.80 -4.60
N THR A 137 -6.26 -5.56 -4.46
CA THR A 137 -6.23 -4.56 -5.55
C THR A 137 -4.80 -4.26 -6.00
N VAL A 138 -3.86 -4.09 -5.06
CA VAL A 138 -2.44 -3.87 -5.41
C VAL A 138 -1.89 -5.09 -6.17
N HIS A 139 -2.17 -6.32 -5.73
CA HIS A 139 -1.73 -7.52 -6.45
C HIS A 139 -2.34 -7.64 -7.85
N GLU A 140 -3.61 -7.28 -8.03
CA GLU A 140 -4.23 -7.27 -9.36
C GLU A 140 -3.55 -6.25 -10.27
N GLN A 141 -3.30 -5.05 -9.77
CA GLN A 141 -2.59 -4.02 -10.52
C GLN A 141 -1.17 -4.45 -10.90
N LEU A 142 -0.45 -5.11 -9.99
CA LEU A 142 0.88 -5.65 -10.25
C LEU A 142 0.85 -6.72 -11.36
N ARG A 143 -0.13 -7.63 -11.31
CA ARG A 143 -0.33 -8.64 -12.37
C ARG A 143 -0.61 -7.98 -13.73
N ASN A 144 -1.41 -6.93 -13.74
CA ASN A 144 -1.68 -6.15 -14.94
C ASN A 144 -0.39 -5.49 -15.48
N TYR A 145 0.43 -4.90 -14.62
CA TYR A 145 1.73 -4.34 -15.02
C TYR A 145 2.66 -5.39 -15.59
N GLN A 146 2.82 -6.54 -14.94
CA GLN A 146 3.63 -7.65 -15.45
C GLN A 146 3.14 -8.14 -16.81
N SER A 147 1.83 -8.33 -16.97
CA SER A 147 1.22 -8.74 -18.24
C SER A 147 1.50 -7.75 -19.36
N ASN A 148 1.32 -6.44 -19.09
CA ASN A 148 1.61 -5.39 -20.06
C ASN A 148 3.07 -5.34 -20.46
N ILE A 149 4.00 -5.49 -19.50
CA ILE A 149 5.43 -5.53 -19.78
C ILE A 149 5.75 -6.73 -20.67
N ARG A 150 5.33 -7.94 -20.30
CA ARG A 150 5.55 -9.16 -21.10
C ARG A 150 4.95 -9.06 -22.49
N SER A 151 3.78 -8.44 -22.60
CA SER A 151 3.11 -8.19 -23.88
C SER A 151 3.88 -7.16 -24.73
N GLY A 152 4.39 -6.10 -24.09
CA GLY A 152 5.22 -5.08 -24.73
C GLY A 152 6.56 -5.64 -25.22
N ILE A 153 7.20 -6.53 -24.45
CA ILE A 153 8.42 -7.25 -24.84
C ILE A 153 8.19 -7.97 -26.18
N LYS A 154 7.13 -8.75 -26.29
CA LYS A 154 6.80 -9.50 -27.53
C LYS A 154 6.52 -8.61 -28.74
N ARG A 155 6.11 -7.36 -28.52
CA ARG A 155 5.78 -6.40 -29.58
C ARG A 155 6.88 -5.36 -29.83
N PHE A 156 8.01 -5.45 -29.12
CA PHE A 156 9.06 -4.42 -29.15
C PHE A 156 8.54 -3.02 -28.77
N ASP A 157 7.48 -2.95 -27.96
CA ASP A 157 6.85 -1.71 -27.49
C ASP A 157 7.56 -1.22 -26.23
N TYR A 158 8.79 -0.73 -26.42
CA TYR A 158 9.67 -0.29 -25.35
C TYR A 158 9.14 0.94 -24.60
N ALA A 159 8.31 1.77 -25.25
CA ALA A 159 7.68 2.92 -24.59
C ALA A 159 6.68 2.46 -23.52
N LEU A 160 5.84 1.48 -23.85
CA LEU A 160 4.94 0.86 -22.88
C LEU A 160 5.71 0.16 -21.76
N ILE A 161 6.76 -0.59 -22.10
CA ILE A 161 7.59 -1.29 -21.11
C ILE A 161 8.19 -0.30 -20.11
N LYS A 162 8.83 0.77 -20.60
CA LYS A 162 9.41 1.82 -19.76
C LYS A 162 8.34 2.42 -18.85
N TYR A 163 7.21 2.83 -19.42
CA TYR A 163 6.12 3.43 -18.66
C TYR A 163 5.67 2.52 -17.50
N LYS A 164 5.52 1.21 -17.74
CA LYS A 164 5.10 0.26 -16.71
C LYS A 164 6.21 -0.05 -15.68
N LEU A 165 7.47 -0.07 -16.09
CA LEU A 165 8.61 -0.21 -15.18
C LEU A 165 8.76 1.02 -14.27
N ASP A 166 8.56 2.23 -14.80
CA ASP A 166 8.52 3.47 -14.02
C ASP A 166 7.39 3.42 -12.98
N GLN A 167 6.19 2.96 -13.37
CA GLN A 167 5.06 2.80 -12.44
C GLN A 167 5.36 1.76 -11.34
N LEU A 168 6.00 0.63 -11.69
CA LEU A 168 6.43 -0.38 -10.70
C LEU A 168 7.47 0.18 -9.74
N LYS A 169 8.43 0.98 -10.23
CA LYS A 169 9.46 1.61 -9.41
C LYS A 169 8.85 2.60 -8.42
N ILE A 170 7.98 3.50 -8.89
CA ILE A 170 7.23 4.43 -8.03
C ILE A 170 6.46 3.66 -6.95
N LEU A 171 5.77 2.59 -7.33
CA LEU A 171 5.00 1.78 -6.39
C LEU A 171 5.92 1.08 -5.36
N ASN A 172 7.06 0.56 -5.79
CA ASN A 172 8.04 -0.04 -4.91
C ASN A 172 8.60 0.98 -3.90
N ASP A 173 8.91 2.20 -4.35
CA ASP A 173 9.45 3.25 -3.48
C ASP A 173 8.41 3.74 -2.45
N LEU A 174 7.12 3.73 -2.80
CA LEU A 174 6.03 4.14 -1.92
C LEU A 174 5.68 3.08 -0.86
N PHE A 175 5.60 1.81 -1.25
CA PHE A 175 5.14 0.73 -0.38
C PHE A 175 6.29 0.01 0.32
N ASN A 176 7.48 0.01 -0.29
CA ASN A 176 8.70 -0.67 0.16
C ASN A 176 8.45 -2.12 0.61
N GLN A 177 7.75 -2.89 -0.24
CA GLN A 177 7.40 -4.28 0.05
C GLN A 177 8.21 -5.24 -0.83
N GLU A 178 8.77 -6.29 -0.22
CA GLU A 178 9.68 -7.21 -0.91
C GLU A 178 9.02 -7.90 -2.13
N TYR A 179 7.73 -8.20 -2.06
CA TYR A 179 7.03 -8.83 -3.19
C TYR A 179 6.92 -7.90 -4.41
N ILE A 180 6.82 -6.58 -4.22
CA ILE A 180 6.77 -5.59 -5.32
C ILE A 180 8.15 -5.49 -5.96
N LYS A 181 9.19 -5.44 -5.12
CA LYS A 181 10.59 -5.45 -5.55
C LYS A 181 10.91 -6.69 -6.37
N GLN A 182 10.48 -7.88 -5.92
CA GLN A 182 10.68 -9.13 -6.65
C GLN A 182 10.01 -9.09 -8.03
N ILE A 183 8.76 -8.60 -8.10
CA ILE A 183 8.03 -8.44 -9.36
C ILE A 183 8.78 -7.51 -10.32
N TYR A 184 9.30 -6.39 -9.82
CA TYR A 184 10.11 -5.47 -10.62
C TYR A 184 11.36 -6.17 -11.17
N ILE A 185 12.12 -6.87 -10.31
CA ILE A 185 13.33 -7.61 -10.69
C ILE A 185 13.01 -8.67 -11.75
N ASP A 186 11.92 -9.41 -11.59
CA ASP A 186 11.52 -10.44 -12.54
C ASP A 186 11.16 -9.83 -13.91
N CYS A 187 10.47 -8.69 -13.95
CA CYS A 187 10.21 -7.97 -15.20
C CYS A 187 11.49 -7.49 -15.89
N ILE A 188 12.46 -6.98 -15.12
CA ILE A 188 13.78 -6.57 -15.64
C ILE A 188 14.54 -7.78 -16.19
N ARG A 189 14.48 -8.92 -15.50
CA ARG A 189 15.08 -10.17 -15.95
C ARG A 189 14.44 -10.65 -17.25
N ASP A 190 13.11 -10.70 -17.33
CA ASP A 190 12.37 -11.08 -18.54
C ASP A 190 12.79 -10.22 -19.74
N LEU A 191 12.89 -8.90 -19.54
CA LEU A 191 13.34 -7.96 -20.56
C LEU A 191 14.82 -8.16 -20.95
N SER A 192 15.71 -8.32 -19.98
CA SER A 192 17.15 -8.49 -20.22
C SER A 192 17.45 -9.77 -20.98
N THR A 193 16.78 -10.87 -20.62
CA THR A 193 16.85 -12.15 -21.32
C THR A 193 16.39 -11.98 -22.76
N HIS A 194 15.24 -11.34 -22.99
CA HIS A 194 14.74 -11.11 -24.34
C HIS A 194 15.72 -10.29 -25.19
N LEU A 195 16.24 -9.17 -24.66
CA LEU A 195 17.22 -8.35 -25.39
C LEU A 195 18.50 -9.13 -25.72
N SER A 196 18.96 -9.98 -24.79
CA SER A 196 20.13 -10.84 -25.02
C SER A 196 19.86 -11.86 -26.13
N GLU A 197 18.69 -12.50 -26.13
CA GLU A 197 18.28 -13.43 -27.19
C GLU A 197 18.20 -12.75 -28.56
N GLU A 198 17.60 -11.56 -28.64
CA GLU A 198 17.50 -10.79 -29.88
C GLU A 198 18.87 -10.36 -30.40
N TYR A 199 19.77 -9.94 -29.50
CA TYR A 199 21.15 -9.62 -29.86
C TYR A 199 21.90 -10.84 -30.41
N GLN A 200 21.77 -12.00 -29.77
CA GLN A 200 22.39 -13.25 -30.24
C GLN A 200 21.82 -13.74 -31.58
N LYS A 201 20.51 -13.55 -31.82
CA LYS A 201 19.91 -13.81 -33.13
C LYS A 201 20.52 -12.91 -34.21
N GLY A 202 20.66 -11.61 -33.93
CA GLY A 202 21.32 -10.67 -34.84
C GLY A 202 22.75 -11.09 -35.19
N ILE A 203 23.56 -11.45 -34.19
CA ILE A 203 24.93 -11.96 -34.39
C ILE A 203 24.93 -13.24 -35.22
N SER A 204 24.02 -14.19 -34.93
CA SER A 204 23.99 -15.48 -35.61
C SER A 204 23.68 -15.33 -37.10
N ILE A 205 22.77 -14.42 -37.46
CA ILE A 205 22.50 -14.08 -38.86
C ILE A 205 23.75 -13.46 -39.50
N LEU A 206 24.52 -12.63 -38.76
CA LEU A 206 25.73 -11.98 -39.27
C LEU A 206 26.84 -12.96 -39.57
N ASN A 207 27.09 -13.83 -38.61
CA ASN A 207 28.06 -14.90 -38.78
C ASN A 207 27.66 -15.81 -39.95
N ARG A 208 26.36 -16.12 -40.13
CA ARG A 208 25.89 -16.87 -41.29
C ARG A 208 26.20 -16.14 -42.60
N CYS A 209 25.85 -14.86 -42.73
CA CYS A 209 26.12 -14.09 -43.95
C CYS A 209 27.63 -14.00 -44.27
N LEU A 210 28.48 -13.90 -43.24
CA LEU A 210 29.94 -13.83 -43.39
C LEU A 210 30.58 -15.19 -43.73
N MET A 211 30.13 -16.28 -43.09
CA MET A 211 30.71 -17.61 -43.25
C MET A 211 30.43 -18.24 -44.62
N TYR A 212 29.25 -18.00 -45.19
CA TYR A 212 28.85 -18.67 -46.44
C TYR A 212 29.21 -17.90 -47.72
N GLN A 213 29.88 -16.73 -47.64
CA GLN A 213 30.16 -15.84 -48.78
C GLN A 213 28.94 -15.65 -49.71
N THR A 214 27.73 -15.75 -49.14
CA THR A 214 26.47 -15.69 -49.88
C THR A 214 26.23 -14.25 -50.28
N ILE A 215 25.81 -14.05 -51.54
CA ILE A 215 25.23 -12.79 -51.99
C ILE A 215 24.13 -12.43 -50.98
N LEU A 216 24.30 -11.32 -50.26
CA LEU A 216 23.32 -10.80 -49.32
C LEU A 216 21.97 -10.70 -50.02
N THR A 217 20.98 -11.42 -49.51
CA THR A 217 19.63 -11.33 -50.06
C THR A 217 18.96 -10.05 -49.55
N ASN A 218 17.97 -9.55 -50.31
CA ASN A 218 17.13 -8.45 -49.83
C ASN A 218 16.38 -8.80 -48.54
N GLU A 219 16.14 -10.08 -48.28
CA GLU A 219 15.50 -10.55 -47.06
C GLU A 219 16.44 -10.43 -45.86
N ASP A 220 17.72 -10.83 -46.01
CA ASP A 220 18.74 -10.65 -44.97
C ASP A 220 18.88 -9.16 -44.61
N ILE A 221 18.97 -8.27 -45.61
CA ILE A 221 19.08 -6.81 -45.40
C ILE A 221 17.87 -6.27 -44.61
N LYS A 222 16.65 -6.69 -44.97
CA LYS A 222 15.43 -6.28 -44.25
C LYS A 222 15.42 -6.79 -42.80
N SER A 223 15.85 -8.04 -42.57
CA SER A 223 15.98 -8.58 -41.23
C SER A 223 16.98 -7.78 -40.39
N TYR A 224 18.15 -7.41 -40.94
CA TYR A 224 19.09 -6.53 -40.21
C TYR A 224 18.53 -5.18 -39.87
N GLN A 225 17.90 -4.52 -40.85
CA GLN A 225 17.27 -3.22 -40.62
C GLN A 225 16.25 -3.30 -39.48
N THR A 226 15.53 -4.42 -39.36
CA THR A 226 14.58 -4.67 -38.27
C THR A 226 15.30 -4.77 -36.92
N TYR A 227 16.35 -5.59 -36.81
CA TYR A 227 17.10 -5.74 -35.55
C TYR A 227 17.81 -4.45 -35.13
N ILE A 228 18.39 -3.70 -36.08
CA ILE A 228 19.01 -2.40 -35.82
C ILE A 228 17.96 -1.39 -35.34
N ASN A 229 16.79 -1.34 -35.98
CA ASN A 229 15.71 -0.47 -35.55
C ASN A 229 15.25 -0.81 -34.12
N HIS A 230 15.09 -2.10 -33.79
CA HIS A 230 14.75 -2.52 -32.43
C HIS A 230 15.82 -2.10 -31.41
N ALA A 231 17.11 -2.29 -31.73
CA ALA A 231 18.21 -1.87 -30.86
C ALA A 231 18.23 -0.34 -30.63
N ASN A 232 18.02 0.46 -31.68
CA ASN A 232 17.96 1.91 -31.59
C ASN A 232 16.80 2.37 -30.67
N HIS A 233 15.63 1.74 -30.77
CA HIS A 233 14.48 2.10 -29.92
C HIS A 233 14.75 1.83 -28.43
N VAL A 234 15.54 0.81 -28.09
CA VAL A 234 15.95 0.53 -26.70
C VAL A 234 16.84 1.64 -26.14
N GLU A 235 17.75 2.17 -26.96
CA GLU A 235 18.67 3.25 -26.58
C GLU A 235 17.96 4.60 -26.47
N GLU A 236 17.13 4.96 -27.45
CA GLU A 236 16.42 6.25 -27.50
C GLU A 236 15.48 6.44 -26.30
N LEU A 237 14.89 5.37 -25.79
CA LEU A 237 13.98 5.43 -24.65
C LEU A 237 14.69 5.44 -23.28
N GLN A 238 16.04 5.57 -23.26
CA GLN A 238 16.88 5.55 -22.04
C GLN A 238 16.65 4.33 -21.14
N LEU A 239 16.03 3.28 -21.68
CA LEU A 239 15.51 2.15 -20.93
C LEU A 239 16.67 1.38 -20.27
N ARG A 240 17.80 1.32 -20.99
CA ARG A 240 19.06 0.74 -20.51
C ARG A 240 19.61 1.48 -19.28
N HIS A 241 19.72 2.80 -19.36
CA HIS A 241 20.23 3.62 -18.24
C HIS A 241 19.26 3.71 -17.06
N ALA A 242 17.96 3.74 -17.31
CA ALA A 242 16.96 3.92 -16.26
C ALA A 242 16.68 2.64 -15.45
N HIS A 243 16.78 1.47 -16.09
CA HIS A 243 16.30 0.22 -15.52
C HIS A 243 17.22 -0.99 -15.65
N LEU A 244 18.04 -1.08 -16.70
CA LEU A 244 18.88 -2.26 -16.96
C LEU A 244 20.30 -2.12 -16.40
N GLY A 245 20.73 -0.90 -16.04
CA GLY A 245 22.08 -0.62 -15.56
C GLY A 245 23.09 -0.38 -16.68
N LYS A 246 24.32 -0.04 -16.29
CA LYS A 246 25.49 -0.05 -17.19
C LYS A 246 26.26 -1.34 -16.88
N ASP A 247 26.44 -2.18 -17.89
CA ASP A 247 27.42 -3.27 -17.84
C ASP A 247 28.84 -2.68 -17.75
#